data_AF-M5DS23-F1
#
_entry.id   AF-M5DS23-F1
#
_cell.length_a   1.000
_cell.length_b   1.000
_cell.length_c   1.000
_cell.angle_alpha   90.00
_cell.angle_beta   90.00
_cell.angle_gamma   90.00
#
_symmetry.space_group_name_H-M   'P 1'
#
loop_
_entity.id
_entity.type
_entity.pdbx_description
1 polymer ?
#
loop_
_entity_poly.entity_id
_entity_poly.type
_entity_poly.pdbx_seq_one_letter_code
_entity_poly.pdbx_strand_id
1 'polypeptide(L)'
;MNNKNTAIRVGIACSLLTIAAVGVVVWLTPDSTTVKNTVVASADYNVPTTTTYSKEELSKMDAKDIIKMQMVAETAAIAAVELEPVVAPLTERPEYVSSPEWIILNGVASRHETPDLELVRLVNLLRFNKQMEALNKATDDSVRIKLAEAILRQMPDRVSNKEMSIEKAQSIQLSLINTLYTDPEQVRERAAEEAERIGAQFQIRQS
;
A
#
# COMPACT_ATOMS: atom_id res chain seq x y z
N MET A 1 -51.59 -40.28 -22.54
CA MET A 1 -50.69 -39.42 -23.34
C MET A 1 -49.92 -38.52 -22.38
N ASN A 2 -48.66 -38.85 -22.18
CA ASN A 2 -47.69 -38.09 -21.39
C ASN A 2 -47.22 -36.88 -22.22
N ASN A 3 -47.15 -35.69 -21.62
CA ASN A 3 -45.96 -34.87 -21.83
C ASN A 3 -45.63 -34.09 -20.55
N LYS A 4 -44.53 -34.51 -19.91
CA LYS A 4 -43.91 -33.85 -18.76
C LYS A 4 -42.88 -32.88 -19.32
N ASN A 5 -43.17 -31.58 -19.33
CA ASN A 5 -42.11 -30.59 -19.56
C ASN A 5 -41.46 -30.24 -18.23
N THR A 6 -40.40 -31.00 -17.96
CA THR A 6 -39.37 -30.75 -16.97
C THR A 6 -38.43 -29.70 -17.56
N ALA A 7 -38.32 -28.52 -16.96
CA ALA A 7 -37.31 -27.52 -17.32
C ALA A 7 -36.48 -27.17 -16.08
N ILE A 8 -35.46 -28.01 -15.88
CA ILE A 8 -34.09 -27.73 -15.41
C ILE A 8 -33.91 -26.50 -14.50
N ARG A 9 -33.62 -26.78 -13.22
CA ARG A 9 -32.89 -25.89 -12.32
C ARG A 9 -31.46 -25.72 -12.84
N VAL A 10 -31.04 -24.49 -13.13
CA VAL A 10 -29.61 -24.14 -13.23
C VAL A 10 -29.37 -23.01 -12.22
N GLY A 11 -28.65 -23.34 -11.14
CA GLY A 11 -28.07 -22.33 -10.26
C GLY A 11 -27.01 -21.56 -11.02
N ILE A 12 -27.09 -20.23 -10.99
CA ILE A 12 -26.01 -19.39 -11.49
C ILE A 12 -25.01 -19.26 -10.34
N ALA A 13 -23.96 -20.08 -10.46
CA ALA A 13 -22.74 -20.01 -9.70
C ALA A 13 -21.97 -18.72 -10.01
N CYS A 14 -21.16 -18.32 -9.03
CA CYS A 14 -20.11 -17.31 -9.04
C CYS A 14 -19.52 -16.99 -10.42
N SER A 15 -19.56 -15.72 -10.81
CA SER A 15 -18.59 -15.15 -11.74
C SER A 15 -17.70 -14.18 -10.97
N LEU A 16 -16.61 -14.74 -10.43
CA LEU A 16 -15.41 -14.00 -10.08
C LEU A 16 -14.91 -13.33 -11.37
N LEU A 17 -15.14 -12.03 -11.53
CA LEU A 17 -14.42 -11.25 -12.53
C LEU A 17 -13.07 -10.87 -11.94
N THR A 18 -12.13 -11.81 -12.05
CA THR A 18 -10.70 -11.53 -12.05
C THR A 18 -10.39 -10.67 -13.27
N ILE A 19 -10.26 -9.36 -13.10
CA ILE A 19 -9.56 -8.53 -14.08
C ILE A 19 -8.15 -8.34 -13.53
N ALA A 20 -7.29 -9.27 -13.96
CA ALA A 20 -5.86 -9.09 -14.00
C ALA A 20 -5.47 -8.19 -15.18
N ALA A 21 -4.33 -7.51 -15.03
CA ALA A 21 -3.65 -6.59 -15.95
C ALA A 21 -4.25 -5.16 -15.95
N VAL A 22 -3.55 -4.14 -15.45
CA VAL A 22 -2.13 -3.83 -15.69
C VAL A 22 -1.49 -3.25 -14.43
N GLY A 23 -0.35 -3.82 -14.00
CA GLY A 23 0.63 -3.09 -13.18
C GLY A 23 0.74 -3.44 -11.70
N VAL A 24 0.45 -4.67 -11.27
CA VAL A 24 0.98 -5.20 -10.00
C VAL A 24 1.84 -6.41 -10.33
N VAL A 25 3.16 -6.23 -10.41
CA VAL A 25 4.11 -7.34 -10.44
C VAL A 25 4.55 -7.59 -9.00
N VAL A 26 3.97 -8.63 -8.41
CA VAL A 26 4.37 -9.21 -7.13
C VAL A 26 5.67 -9.99 -7.33
N TRP A 27 6.60 -9.78 -6.40
CA TRP A 27 7.76 -10.61 -6.09
C TRP A 27 7.45 -12.12 -6.15
N LEU A 28 8.19 -12.89 -6.97
CA LEU A 28 8.56 -14.30 -6.76
C LEU A 28 9.38 -14.85 -7.94
N THR A 29 10.69 -14.56 -7.97
CA THR A 29 11.79 -15.46 -8.41
C THR A 29 13.12 -14.79 -8.09
N PRO A 30 14.13 -15.50 -7.54
CA PRO A 30 15.49 -14.98 -7.46
C PRO A 30 16.18 -15.27 -8.79
N ASP A 31 16.05 -14.36 -9.75
CA ASP A 31 17.04 -14.25 -10.81
C ASP A 31 17.67 -12.87 -10.70
N SER A 32 18.87 -12.86 -10.14
CA SER A 32 19.74 -11.71 -9.96
C SER A 32 20.09 -11.10 -11.31
N THR A 33 19.24 -10.21 -11.81
CA THR A 33 19.68 -9.14 -12.71
C THR A 33 20.05 -7.95 -11.85
N THR A 34 21.35 -7.88 -11.56
CA THR A 34 21.99 -6.75 -10.87
C THR A 34 21.74 -5.47 -11.66
N VAL A 35 20.66 -4.76 -11.34
CA VAL A 35 20.57 -3.33 -11.63
C VAL A 35 21.54 -2.66 -10.67
N LYS A 36 22.71 -2.26 -11.20
CA LYS A 36 23.65 -1.43 -10.44
C LYS A 36 22.93 -0.12 -10.14
N ASN A 37 22.48 0.04 -8.89
CA ASN A 37 22.00 1.31 -8.36
C ASN A 37 23.20 2.26 -8.28
N THR A 38 23.44 3.00 -9.36
CA THR A 38 24.23 4.21 -9.27
C THR A 38 23.35 5.23 -8.57
N VAL A 39 23.63 5.50 -7.30
CA VAL A 39 23.13 6.70 -6.61
C VAL A 39 23.72 7.88 -7.37
N VAL A 40 22.96 8.42 -8.32
CA VAL A 40 23.32 9.69 -8.96
C VAL A 40 23.04 10.77 -7.93
N ALA A 41 24.13 11.23 -7.29
CA ALA A 41 24.13 12.43 -6.48
C ALA A 41 23.57 13.59 -7.31
N SER A 42 22.57 14.27 -6.73
CA SER A 42 22.13 15.64 -7.01
C SER A 42 22.45 16.17 -8.41
N ALA A 43 21.61 15.85 -9.39
CA ALA A 43 21.42 16.73 -10.53
C ALA A 43 20.15 17.55 -10.26
N ASP A 44 20.30 18.88 -10.37
CA ASP A 44 19.22 19.85 -10.31
C ASP A 44 18.11 19.43 -11.28
N TYR A 45 17.00 18.96 -10.70
CA TYR A 45 15.86 18.52 -11.45
C TYR A 45 14.65 19.26 -10.92
N ASN A 46 14.38 20.39 -11.56
CA ASN A 46 13.23 21.26 -11.29
C ASN A 46 11.92 20.61 -11.79
N VAL A 47 11.58 19.43 -11.28
CA VAL A 47 10.19 18.94 -11.34
C VAL A 47 9.51 19.52 -10.11
N PRO A 48 8.61 20.50 -10.25
CA PRO A 48 7.92 21.03 -9.09
C PRO A 48 7.10 19.88 -8.49
N THR A 49 7.38 19.53 -7.23
CA THR A 49 6.81 18.39 -6.50
C THR A 49 5.28 18.41 -6.46
N THR A 50 4.67 19.58 -6.67
CA THR A 50 3.23 19.81 -6.64
C THR A 50 2.54 19.82 -8.01
N THR A 51 3.28 19.78 -9.13
CA THR A 51 2.65 19.82 -10.47
C THR A 51 1.88 18.53 -10.73
N THR A 52 0.59 18.65 -11.05
CA THR A 52 -0.24 17.51 -11.44
C THR A 52 -0.42 17.54 -12.95
N TYR A 53 0.03 16.48 -13.62
CA TYR A 53 -0.03 16.36 -15.07
C TYR A 53 -1.32 15.65 -15.51
N SER A 54 -1.89 16.08 -16.64
CA SER A 54 -3.05 15.44 -17.27
C SER A 54 -2.66 14.13 -17.96
N LYS A 55 -3.66 13.31 -18.31
CA LYS A 55 -3.45 12.07 -19.06
C LYS A 55 -2.79 12.33 -20.42
N GLU A 56 -3.20 13.39 -21.10
CA GLU A 56 -2.69 13.79 -22.41
C GLU A 56 -1.25 14.26 -22.32
N GLU A 57 -0.89 14.99 -21.26
CA GLU A 57 0.50 15.42 -21.01
C GLU A 57 1.39 14.22 -20.72
N LEU A 58 0.97 13.32 -19.82
CA LEU A 58 1.70 12.10 -19.48
C LEU A 58 1.89 11.18 -20.70
N SER A 59 0.93 11.12 -21.62
CA SER A 59 1.03 10.29 -22.84
C SER A 59 2.13 10.74 -23.81
N LYS A 60 2.59 11.98 -23.68
CA LYS A 60 3.66 12.56 -24.51
C LYS A 60 5.02 12.56 -23.81
N MET A 61 5.08 12.15 -22.54
CA MET A 61 6.32 12.12 -21.77
C MET A 61 7.12 10.87 -22.07
N ASP A 62 8.44 11.00 -21.98
CA ASP A 62 9.33 9.86 -22.05
C ASP A 62 9.22 9.00 -20.78
N ALA A 63 9.42 7.70 -20.92
CA ALA A 63 9.36 6.76 -19.80
C ALA A 63 10.30 7.14 -18.64
N LYS A 64 11.44 7.78 -18.94
CA LYS A 64 12.39 8.24 -17.93
C LYS A 64 11.81 9.32 -17.02
N ASP A 65 10.99 10.22 -17.55
CA ASP A 65 10.35 11.28 -16.77
C ASP A 65 9.25 10.69 -15.87
N ILE A 66 8.50 9.71 -16.38
CA ILE A 66 7.50 8.98 -15.60
C ILE A 66 8.16 8.22 -14.43
N ILE A 67 9.26 7.50 -14.69
CA ILE A 67 10.03 6.80 -13.65
C ILE A 67 10.52 7.80 -12.60
N LYS A 68 11.01 8.96 -13.03
CA LYS A 68 11.48 10.01 -12.11
C LYS A 68 10.37 10.55 -11.21
N MET A 69 9.16 10.77 -11.75
CA MET A 69 8.01 11.15 -10.93
C MET A 69 7.70 10.09 -9.87
N GLN A 70 7.80 8.81 -10.24
CA GLN A 70 7.60 7.72 -9.30
C GLN A 70 8.64 7.72 -8.19
N MET A 71 9.92 7.89 -8.52
CA MET A 71 11.01 7.98 -7.54
C MET A 71 10.86 9.18 -6.59
N VAL A 72 10.41 10.33 -7.09
CA VAL A 72 10.12 11.51 -6.27
C VAL A 72 8.96 11.21 -5.30
N ALA A 73 7.88 10.60 -5.80
CA ALA A 73 6.74 10.22 -4.97
C ALA A 73 7.11 9.15 -3.90
N GLU A 74 7.99 8.21 -4.22
CA GLU A 74 8.54 7.25 -3.25
C GLU A 74 9.35 7.95 -2.16
N THR A 75 10.19 8.92 -2.52
CA THR A 75 10.96 9.71 -1.55
C THR A 75 10.03 10.52 -0.64
N ALA A 76 8.98 11.13 -1.21
CA ALA A 76 7.97 11.85 -0.45
C ALA A 76 7.18 10.93 0.51
N ALA A 77 6.98 9.65 0.18
CA ALA A 77 6.35 8.70 1.09
C ALA A 77 7.18 8.45 2.36
N ILE A 78 8.52 8.48 2.25
CA ILE A 78 9.44 8.40 3.39
C ILE A 78 9.37 9.67 4.23
N ALA A 79 9.31 10.84 3.59
CA ALA A 79 9.13 12.11 4.32
C ALA A 79 7.78 12.18 5.05
N ALA A 80 6.76 11.48 4.55
CA ALA A 80 5.41 11.44 5.10
C ALA A 80 5.24 10.54 6.35
N VAL A 81 6.32 9.98 6.92
CA VAL A 81 6.24 9.10 8.11
C VAL A 81 5.62 9.77 9.34
N GLU A 82 5.80 11.08 9.49
CA GLU A 82 5.24 11.88 10.59
C GLU A 82 3.90 12.53 10.24
N LEU A 83 3.36 12.30 9.04
CA LEU A 83 2.09 12.87 8.63
C LEU A 83 0.93 11.96 9.02
N GLU A 84 -0.14 12.59 9.51
CA GLU A 84 -1.42 11.91 9.72
C GLU A 84 -1.95 11.31 8.40
N PRO A 85 -2.78 10.25 8.46
CA PRO A 85 -3.50 9.76 7.28
C PRO A 85 -4.32 10.87 6.62
N VAL A 86 -4.39 10.85 5.29
CA VAL A 86 -5.31 11.76 4.59
C VAL A 86 -6.75 11.38 4.90
N VAL A 87 -7.64 12.37 4.93
CA VAL A 87 -9.07 12.22 5.22
C VAL A 87 -9.90 12.83 4.10
N ALA A 88 -11.17 12.45 4.00
CA ALA A 88 -12.07 12.98 2.98
C ALA A 88 -12.56 14.41 3.35
N PRO A 89 -12.86 15.26 2.35
CA PRO A 89 -12.64 15.06 0.92
C PRO A 89 -11.18 15.32 0.52
N LEU A 90 -10.65 14.50 -0.39
CA LEU A 90 -9.29 14.68 -0.91
C LEU A 90 -9.33 15.48 -2.22
N THR A 91 -9.14 16.79 -2.13
CA THR A 91 -9.22 17.72 -3.27
C THR A 91 -7.92 17.88 -4.03
N GLU A 92 -6.79 17.50 -3.42
CA GLU A 92 -5.46 17.65 -3.98
C GLU A 92 -4.67 16.34 -3.93
N ARG A 93 -3.79 16.14 -4.93
CA ARG A 93 -2.88 14.99 -5.00
C ARG A 93 -1.79 15.13 -3.93
N PRO A 94 -1.65 14.19 -2.98
CA PRO A 94 -0.53 14.23 -2.04
C PRO A 94 0.81 14.03 -2.74
N GLU A 95 1.89 14.62 -2.20
CA GLU A 95 3.22 14.57 -2.82
C GLU A 95 3.76 13.14 -3.01
N TYR A 96 3.37 12.23 -2.12
CA TYR A 96 3.76 10.81 -2.18
C TYR A 96 2.98 9.98 -3.21
N VAL A 97 2.06 10.59 -3.95
CA VAL A 97 1.31 9.98 -5.06
C VAL A 97 1.76 10.63 -6.36
N SER A 98 2.35 9.90 -7.29
CA SER A 98 2.77 10.46 -8.59
C SER A 98 1.56 10.85 -9.45
N SER A 99 1.75 11.70 -10.47
CA SER A 99 0.65 12.09 -11.37
C SER A 99 -0.01 10.88 -12.09
N PRO A 100 0.76 9.90 -12.61
CA PRO A 100 0.17 8.67 -13.15
C PRO A 100 -0.63 7.88 -12.11
N GLU A 101 -0.09 7.71 -10.90
CA GLU A 101 -0.79 7.02 -9.81
C GLU A 101 -2.10 7.73 -9.47
N TRP A 102 -2.09 9.06 -9.36
CA TRP A 102 -3.27 9.87 -9.04
C TRP A 102 -4.42 9.66 -10.02
N ILE A 103 -4.12 9.62 -11.33
CA ILE A 103 -5.13 9.35 -12.37
C ILE A 103 -5.71 7.94 -12.20
N ILE A 104 -4.86 6.95 -11.92
CA ILE A 104 -5.29 5.56 -11.71
C ILE A 104 -6.18 5.48 -10.48
N LEU A 105 -5.76 6.04 -9.35
CA LEU A 105 -6.52 6.00 -8.10
C LEU A 105 -7.89 6.67 -8.24
N ASN A 106 -7.96 7.84 -8.86
CA ASN A 106 -9.24 8.50 -9.18
C ASN A 106 -10.11 7.65 -10.11
N GLY A 107 -9.50 7.04 -11.14
CA GLY A 107 -10.20 6.17 -12.08
C GLY A 107 -10.79 4.91 -11.42
N VAL A 108 -10.12 4.36 -10.41
CA VAL A 108 -10.63 3.24 -9.60
C VAL A 108 -11.71 3.71 -8.63
N ALA A 109 -11.43 4.77 -7.86
CA ALA A 109 -12.33 5.28 -6.83
C ALA A 109 -13.68 5.75 -7.39
N SER A 110 -13.68 6.39 -8.57
CA SER A 110 -14.90 6.89 -9.24
C SER A 110 -15.94 5.80 -9.55
N ARG A 111 -15.56 4.52 -9.51
CA ARG A 111 -16.44 3.37 -9.78
C ARG A 111 -17.07 2.81 -8.51
N HIS A 112 -16.68 3.30 -7.34
CA HIS A 112 -17.19 2.86 -6.05
C HIS A 112 -18.47 3.61 -5.67
N GLU A 113 -19.31 3.02 -4.81
CA GLU A 113 -20.54 3.66 -4.32
C GLU A 113 -20.24 4.94 -3.52
N THR A 114 -19.07 4.99 -2.88
CA THR A 114 -18.56 6.13 -2.10
C THR A 114 -17.19 6.58 -2.64
N PRO A 115 -17.13 7.33 -3.76
CA PRO A 115 -15.88 7.65 -4.43
C PRO A 115 -14.84 8.36 -3.57
N ASP A 116 -15.24 9.38 -2.80
CA ASP A 116 -14.30 10.18 -2.01
C ASP A 116 -13.66 9.37 -0.88
N LEU A 117 -14.46 8.53 -0.20
CA LEU A 117 -13.96 7.63 0.84
C LEU A 117 -13.03 6.56 0.25
N GLU A 118 -13.37 6.05 -0.93
CA GLU A 118 -12.54 5.05 -1.62
C GLU A 118 -11.21 5.65 -2.08
N LEU A 119 -11.20 6.88 -2.60
CA LEU A 119 -9.97 7.57 -2.99
C LEU A 119 -9.05 7.75 -1.79
N VAL A 120 -9.58 8.19 -0.65
CA VAL A 120 -8.81 8.32 0.60
C VAL A 120 -8.25 6.98 1.05
N ARG A 121 -9.06 5.92 1.02
CA ARG A 121 -8.62 4.56 1.38
C ARG A 121 -7.44 4.12 0.51
N LEU A 122 -7.57 4.26 -0.81
CA LEU A 122 -6.55 3.87 -1.79
C LEU A 122 -5.26 4.69 -1.66
N VAL A 123 -5.36 5.99 -1.43
CA VAL A 123 -4.20 6.89 -1.24
C VAL A 123 -3.44 6.53 0.03
N ASN A 124 -4.14 6.26 1.13
CA ASN A 124 -3.52 5.80 2.37
C ASN A 124 -2.90 4.40 2.22
N LEU A 125 -3.54 3.50 1.46
CA LEU A 125 -2.97 2.18 1.14
C LEU A 125 -1.70 2.30 0.28
N LEU A 126 -1.69 3.20 -0.69
CA LEU A 126 -0.50 3.46 -1.52
C LEU A 126 0.66 3.97 -0.66
N ARG A 127 0.41 4.91 0.26
CA ARG A 127 1.43 5.41 1.21
C ARG A 127 2.01 4.26 2.04
N PHE A 128 1.15 3.43 2.61
CA PHE A 128 1.57 2.25 3.39
C PHE A 128 2.48 1.32 2.58
N ASN A 129 2.11 1.01 1.34
CA ASN A 129 2.90 0.13 0.47
C ASN A 129 4.27 0.73 0.13
N LYS A 130 4.32 2.03 -0.21
CA LYS A 130 5.59 2.71 -0.48
C LYS A 130 6.51 2.73 0.74
N GLN A 131 5.96 2.94 1.92
CA GLN A 131 6.74 2.92 3.17
C GLN A 131 7.25 1.52 3.50
N MET A 132 6.47 0.46 3.24
CA MET A 132 6.92 -0.93 3.37
C MET A 132 8.08 -1.24 2.42
N GLU A 133 7.97 -0.81 1.16
CA GLU A 133 9.04 -0.96 0.19
C GLU A 133 10.30 -0.18 0.58
N ALA A 134 10.12 1.05 1.06
CA ALA A 134 11.21 1.88 1.56
C ALA A 134 11.91 1.23 2.76
N LEU A 135 11.16 0.62 3.70
CA LEU A 135 11.72 -0.07 4.86
C LEU A 135 12.63 -1.21 4.42
N ASN A 136 12.20 -2.01 3.44
CA ASN A 136 12.97 -3.13 2.91
C ASN A 136 14.28 -2.69 2.22
N LYS A 137 14.34 -1.44 1.73
CA LYS A 137 15.52 -0.86 1.06
C LYS A 137 16.39 0.00 1.98
N ALA A 138 15.88 0.40 3.15
CA ALA A 138 16.52 1.39 4.01
C ALA A 138 17.77 0.81 4.69
N THR A 139 18.91 1.46 4.48
CA THR A 139 20.19 1.11 5.12
C THR A 139 20.45 1.91 6.40
N ASP A 140 19.84 3.08 6.54
CA ASP A 140 19.97 3.94 7.71
C ASP A 140 19.00 3.50 8.84
N ASP A 141 19.55 3.28 10.03
CA ASP A 141 18.82 2.77 11.19
C ASP A 141 17.71 3.73 11.66
N SER A 142 17.97 5.04 11.64
CA SER A 142 17.00 6.06 12.03
C SER A 142 15.82 6.07 11.06
N VAL A 143 16.09 5.95 9.76
CA VAL A 143 15.05 5.84 8.73
C VAL A 143 14.25 4.55 8.90
N ARG A 144 14.90 3.40 9.15
CA ARG A 144 14.21 2.12 9.39
C ARG A 144 13.28 2.20 10.61
N ILE A 145 13.74 2.77 11.72
CA ILE A 145 12.94 2.94 12.93
C ILE A 145 11.69 3.78 12.66
N LYS A 146 11.85 4.95 12.00
CA LYS A 146 10.71 5.83 11.67
C LYS A 146 9.70 5.15 10.74
N LEU A 147 10.18 4.42 9.73
CA LEU A 147 9.31 3.67 8.82
C LEU A 147 8.57 2.55 9.55
N ALA A 148 9.26 1.78 10.39
CA ALA A 148 8.64 0.71 11.17
C ALA A 148 7.51 1.24 12.08
N GLU A 149 7.76 2.35 12.81
CA GLU A 149 6.74 3.02 13.63
C GLU A 149 5.56 3.54 12.79
N ALA A 150 5.83 4.19 11.66
CA ALA A 150 4.77 4.68 10.77
C ALA A 150 3.92 3.56 10.18
N ILE A 151 4.53 2.43 9.83
CA ILE A 151 3.84 1.25 9.31
C ILE A 151 2.96 0.62 10.41
N LEU A 152 3.49 0.43 11.63
CA LEU A 152 2.72 -0.06 12.79
C LEU A 152 1.50 0.82 13.05
N ARG A 153 1.66 2.14 13.03
CA ARG A 153 0.54 3.09 13.24
C ARG A 153 -0.61 2.88 12.25
N GLN A 154 -0.31 2.54 11.00
CA GLN A 154 -1.29 2.42 9.91
C GLN A 154 -1.99 1.04 9.85
N MET A 155 -1.46 0.01 10.52
CA MET A 155 -1.99 -1.36 10.40
C MET A 155 -3.45 -1.54 10.81
N PRO A 156 -3.95 -0.91 11.90
CA PRO A 156 -5.36 -1.05 12.28
C PRO A 156 -6.31 -0.70 11.15
N ASP A 157 -6.03 0.37 10.40
CA ASP A 157 -6.84 0.77 9.25
C ASP A 157 -6.75 -0.25 8.13
N ARG A 158 -5.56 -0.82 7.85
CA ARG A 158 -5.39 -1.80 6.77
C ARG A 158 -6.20 -3.07 7.06
N VAL A 159 -6.23 -3.50 8.32
CA VAL A 159 -7.03 -4.65 8.79
C VAL A 159 -8.52 -4.32 8.74
N SER A 160 -8.93 -3.18 9.30
CA SER A 160 -10.33 -2.73 9.31
C SER A 160 -10.92 -2.60 7.90
N ASN A 161 -10.11 -2.10 6.96
CA ASN A 161 -10.47 -1.97 5.55
C ASN A 161 -10.39 -3.30 4.77
N LYS A 162 -10.05 -4.42 5.41
CA LYS A 162 -9.91 -5.76 4.80
C LYS A 162 -8.83 -5.82 3.71
N GLU A 163 -7.85 -4.92 3.76
CA GLU A 163 -6.71 -4.91 2.85
C GLU A 163 -5.62 -5.90 3.30
N MET A 164 -5.73 -6.36 4.55
CA MET A 164 -4.82 -7.33 5.16
C MET A 164 -5.58 -8.19 6.18
N SER A 165 -5.23 -9.48 6.28
CA SER A 165 -5.75 -10.34 7.35
C SER A 165 -5.06 -10.04 8.69
N ILE A 166 -5.72 -10.40 9.78
CA ILE A 166 -5.16 -10.23 11.13
C ILE A 166 -3.84 -11.00 11.28
N GLU A 167 -3.79 -12.24 10.79
CA GLU A 167 -2.60 -13.10 10.90
C GLU A 167 -1.43 -12.51 10.12
N LYS A 168 -1.70 -11.94 8.95
CA LYS A 168 -0.68 -11.25 8.15
C LYS A 168 -0.20 -10.00 8.86
N ALA A 169 -1.10 -9.21 9.44
CA ALA A 169 -0.73 -8.02 10.22
C ALA A 169 0.14 -8.39 11.42
N GLN A 170 -0.23 -9.39 12.22
CA GLN A 170 0.59 -9.87 13.36
C GLN A 170 1.99 -10.30 12.94
N SER A 171 2.11 -11.04 11.83
CA SER A 171 3.41 -11.45 11.30
C SER A 171 4.29 -10.25 10.95
N ILE A 172 3.70 -9.21 10.34
CA ILE A 172 4.44 -7.98 10.01
C ILE A 172 4.77 -7.22 11.30
N GLN A 173 3.83 -7.05 12.25
CA GLN A 173 4.06 -6.38 13.52
C GLN A 173 5.26 -6.96 14.26
N LEU A 174 5.31 -8.29 14.39
CA LEU A 174 6.43 -8.95 15.06
C LEU A 174 7.77 -8.69 14.34
N SER A 175 7.79 -8.70 13.00
CA SER A 175 8.99 -8.37 12.23
C SER A 175 9.45 -6.93 12.47
N LEU A 176 8.51 -5.98 12.52
CA LEU A 176 8.81 -4.57 12.75
C LEU A 176 9.30 -4.31 14.18
N ILE A 177 8.64 -4.91 15.17
CA ILE A 177 8.98 -4.75 16.58
C ILE A 177 10.39 -5.31 16.87
N ASN A 178 10.76 -6.43 16.25
CA ASN A 178 12.14 -6.94 16.34
C ASN A 178 13.19 -6.04 15.67
N THR A 179 12.76 -5.09 14.82
CA THR A 179 13.64 -4.04 14.28
C THR A 179 13.79 -2.88 15.26
N LEU A 180 12.77 -2.63 16.09
CA LEU A 180 12.70 -1.50 17.02
C LEU A 180 13.33 -1.81 18.38
N TYR A 181 13.24 -3.06 18.85
CA TYR A 181 13.63 -3.47 20.19
C TYR A 181 14.55 -4.69 20.16
N THR A 182 15.51 -4.73 21.09
CA THR A 182 16.40 -5.89 21.30
C THR A 182 16.07 -6.65 22.59
N ASP A 183 15.40 -5.99 23.54
CA ASP A 183 14.97 -6.59 24.81
C ASP A 183 13.73 -7.48 24.59
N PRO A 184 13.78 -8.79 24.89
CA PRO A 184 12.65 -9.70 24.72
C PRO A 184 11.39 -9.29 25.47
N GLU A 185 11.53 -8.63 26.62
CA GLU A 185 10.38 -8.20 27.42
C GLU A 185 9.65 -7.05 26.72
N GLN A 186 10.40 -6.08 26.20
CA GLN A 186 9.87 -4.94 25.43
C GLN A 186 9.24 -5.40 24.11
N VAL A 187 9.86 -6.37 23.41
CA VAL A 187 9.29 -6.97 22.21
C VAL A 187 7.93 -7.59 22.51
N ARG A 188 7.81 -8.34 23.61
CA ARG A 188 6.56 -9.00 23.99
C ARG A 188 5.48 -8.00 24.40
N GLU A 189 5.81 -7.01 25.21
CA GLU A 189 4.88 -5.96 25.63
C GLU A 189 4.34 -5.21 24.41
N ARG A 190 5.23 -4.70 23.56
CA ARG A 190 4.84 -3.98 22.33
C ARG A 190 4.04 -4.85 21.37
N ALA A 191 4.39 -6.13 21.23
CA ALA A 191 3.65 -7.03 20.34
C ALA A 191 2.22 -7.30 20.85
N ALA A 192 2.03 -7.35 22.17
CA ALA A 192 0.69 -7.48 22.76
C ALA A 192 -0.15 -6.23 22.52
N GLU A 193 0.41 -5.03 22.76
CA GLU A 193 -0.26 -3.75 22.47
C GLU A 193 -0.69 -3.65 21.00
N GLU A 194 0.24 -3.93 20.09
CA GLU A 194 -0.02 -3.82 18.65
C GLU A 194 -1.01 -4.90 18.15
N ALA A 195 -0.99 -6.10 18.73
CA ALA A 195 -1.97 -7.14 18.44
C ALA A 195 -3.39 -6.72 18.87
N GLU A 196 -3.54 -6.06 20.02
CA GLU A 196 -4.81 -5.53 20.48
C GLU A 196 -5.36 -4.47 19.52
N ARG A 197 -4.49 -3.56 19.02
CA ARG A 197 -4.89 -2.49 18.08
C ARG A 197 -5.47 -3.02 16.77
N ILE A 198 -5.11 -4.22 16.33
CA ILE A 198 -5.65 -4.86 15.11
C ILE A 198 -6.79 -5.86 15.42
N GLY A 199 -7.27 -5.92 16.66
CA GLY A 199 -8.35 -6.80 17.08
C GLY A 199 -7.94 -8.28 17.20
N ALA A 200 -6.64 -8.57 17.25
CA ALA A 200 -6.14 -9.91 17.44
C ALA A 200 -6.19 -10.27 18.94
N GLN A 201 -7.37 -10.70 19.41
CA GLN A 201 -7.47 -11.24 20.77
C GLN A 201 -6.80 -12.61 20.81
N PHE A 202 -5.85 -12.80 21.74
CA PHE A 202 -5.42 -14.12 22.14
C PHE A 202 -6.64 -14.85 22.71
N GLN A 203 -7.30 -15.69 21.90
CA GLN A 203 -8.21 -16.68 22.44
C GLN A 203 -7.36 -17.65 23.25
N ILE A 204 -7.22 -17.39 24.55
CA ILE A 204 -6.80 -18.42 25.50
C ILE A 204 -7.89 -19.47 25.43
N ARG A 205 -7.68 -20.50 24.60
CA ARG A 205 -8.47 -21.73 24.69
C ARG A 205 -8.16 -22.30 26.07
N GLN A 206 -9.05 -22.07 27.02
CA GLN A 206 -9.09 -22.90 28.22
C GLN A 206 -9.42 -24.32 27.75
N SER A 207 -8.42 -25.18 27.75
CA SER A 207 -8.56 -26.64 27.67
C SER A 207 -8.59 -27.21 29.07
#